data_AF-A0A3D0EQX2-F1
#
_entry.id   AF-A0A3D0EQX2-F1
#
_cell.length_a   1.000
_cell.length_b   1.000
_cell.length_c   1.000
_cell.angle_alpha   90.00
_cell.angle_beta   90.00
_cell.angle_gamma   90.00
#
_symmetry.space_group_name_H-M   'P 1'
#
loop_
_entity.id
_entity.type
_entity.pdbx_description
1 polymer ?
#
loop_
_entity_poly.entity_id
_entity_poly.type
_entity_poly.pdbx_seq_one_letter_code
_entity_poly.pdbx_strand_id
1 'polypeptide(L)' 'MDAAELIRGEYGFGKIVSPFAGIEEADAVTIGEFTISNMSEGVVWIEGGEEDAMEVSEQKLIAALRQFYDSNF' A
#
# COMPACT_ATOMS: atom_id res chain seq x y z
N MET A 1 1.91 -17.92 -19.41
CA MET A 1 1.72 -16.69 -18.61
C MET A 1 2.86 -16.67 -17.62
N ASP A 2 3.75 -15.69 -17.74
CA ASP A 2 4.91 -15.53 -16.85
C ASP A 2 4.44 -14.95 -15.50
N ALA A 3 4.97 -15.42 -14.38
CA ALA A 3 4.68 -14.85 -13.06
C ALA A 3 5.01 -13.35 -13.01
N ALA A 4 5.99 -12.90 -13.80
CA ALA A 4 6.30 -11.49 -13.96
C ALA A 4 5.22 -10.68 -14.70
N GLU A 5 4.42 -11.32 -15.56
CA GLU A 5 3.26 -10.69 -16.23
C GLU A 5 2.05 -10.60 -15.29
N LEU A 6 1.84 -11.61 -14.45
CA LEU A 6 0.78 -11.61 -13.43
C LEU A 6 1.04 -10.50 -12.39
N ILE A 7 2.29 -10.35 -11.95
CA ILE A 7 2.69 -9.30 -10.99
C ILE A 7 2.52 -7.90 -11.60
N ARG A 8 2.83 -7.68 -12.88
CA ARG A 8 2.66 -6.35 -13.51
C ARG A 8 1.20 -5.97 -13.78
N GLY A 9 0.27 -6.93 -13.79
CA GLY A 9 -1.15 -6.68 -13.99
C GLY A 9 -1.95 -6.48 -12.69
N GLU A 10 -1.49 -7.05 -11.57
CA GLU A 10 -2.19 -7.06 -10.27
C GLU A 10 -1.48 -6.26 -9.16
N TYR A 11 -0.19 -5.95 -9.34
CA TYR A 11 0.65 -5.26 -8.37
C TYR A 11 1.46 -4.13 -9.02
N GLY A 12 1.05 -2.89 -8.78
CA GLY A 12 1.71 -1.71 -9.33
C GLY A 12 2.66 -1.09 -8.31
N PHE A 13 3.93 -0.89 -8.67
CA PHE A 13 4.80 0.05 -7.96
C PHE A 13 4.76 1.39 -8.67
N GLY A 14 4.46 2.46 -7.94
CA GLY A 14 4.27 3.77 -8.54
C GLY A 14 4.43 4.90 -7.54
N LYS A 15 4.20 6.12 -8.04
CA LYS A 15 4.11 7.32 -7.23
C LYS A 15 2.66 7.77 -7.17
N ILE A 16 2.18 8.15 -5.99
CA ILE A 16 0.79 8.61 -5.81
C ILE A 16 0.80 10.02 -5.29
N VAL A 17 -0.12 10.82 -5.84
CA VAL A 17 -0.40 12.16 -5.34
C VAL A 17 -1.21 12.00 -4.06
N SER A 18 -0.60 12.34 -2.94
CA SER A 18 -1.29 12.33 -1.65
C SER A 18 -2.60 13.15 -1.72
N PRO A 19 -3.69 12.70 -1.07
CA PRO A 19 -4.91 13.50 -0.98
C PRO A 19 -4.73 14.79 -0.15
N PHE A 20 -3.60 14.94 0.55
CA PHE A 20 -3.29 16.13 1.34
C PHE A 20 -2.56 17.19 0.51
N ALA A 21 -3.11 18.39 0.50
CA ALA A 21 -2.51 19.55 -0.17
C ALA A 21 -1.10 19.81 0.39
N GLY A 22 -0.07 19.59 -0.45
CA GLY A 22 1.32 19.94 -0.16
C GLY A 22 2.28 18.77 0.06
N ILE A 23 1.85 17.51 -0.08
CA ILE A 23 2.78 16.37 -0.09
C ILE A 23 3.17 16.07 -1.54
N GLU A 24 4.44 16.33 -1.84
CA GLU A 24 5.08 15.89 -3.09
C GLU A 24 4.98 14.38 -3.19
N GLU A 25 4.57 13.87 -4.35
CA GLU A 25 4.42 12.45 -4.72
C GLU A 25 5.07 11.42 -3.76
N ALA A 26 4.26 10.51 -3.22
CA ALA A 26 4.71 9.46 -2.32
C ALA A 26 5.01 8.14 -3.07
N ASP A 27 6.05 7.43 -2.65
CA ASP A 27 6.26 6.04 -3.07
C ASP A 27 5.09 5.17 -2.60
N ALA A 28 4.56 4.35 -3.50
CA ALA A 28 3.39 3.54 -3.24
C ALA A 28 3.43 2.17 -3.91
N VAL A 29 2.66 1.24 -3.34
CA VAL A 29 2.42 -0.10 -3.86
C VAL A 29 0.92 -0.38 -3.90
N THR A 30 0.43 -0.75 -5.07
CA THR A 30 -0.93 -1.25 -5.28
C THR A 30 -0.92 -2.77 -5.21
N ILE A 31 -1.86 -3.35 -4.48
CA ILE A 31 -2.07 -4.78 -4.30
C ILE A 31 -3.55 -5.06 -4.57
N GLY A 32 -3.86 -5.67 -5.72
CA GLY A 32 -5.25 -5.83 -6.14
C GLY A 32 -5.95 -4.47 -6.26
N GLU A 33 -6.99 -4.25 -5.46
CA GLU A 33 -7.81 -3.02 -5.52
C GLU A 33 -7.43 -1.95 -4.48
N PHE A 34 -6.46 -2.22 -3.61
CA PHE A 34 -6.02 -1.26 -2.60
C PHE A 34 -4.58 -0.83 -2.81
N THR A 35 -4.25 0.35 -2.32
CA THR A 35 -2.96 0.99 -2.48
C THR A 35 -2.43 1.49 -1.16
N ILE A 36 -1.14 1.23 -0.90
CA ILE A 36 -0.41 1.69 0.28
C ILE A 36 0.61 2.72 -0.18
N SER A 37 0.58 3.91 0.39
CA SER A 37 1.52 5.00 0.09
C SER A 37 2.21 5.49 1.35
N ASN A 38 3.48 5.91 1.23
CA ASN A 38 4.22 6.50 2.34
C ASN A 38 3.71 7.93 2.58
N MET A 39 3.06 8.17 3.71
CA MET A 39 2.47 9.47 4.02
C MET A 39 3.47 10.36 4.76
N SER A 40 4.13 9.81 5.77
CA SER A 40 5.18 10.47 6.54
C SER A 40 6.02 9.44 7.30
N GLU A 41 7.05 9.87 8.02
CA GLU A 41 7.94 8.96 8.75
C GLU A 41 7.17 8.03 9.70
N GLY A 42 7.17 6.73 9.39
CA GLY A 42 6.50 5.70 10.19
C GLY A 42 4.97 5.63 10.02
N VAL A 43 4.40 6.34 9.05
CA VAL A 43 2.96 6.39 8.77
C VAL A 43 2.70 6.13 7.29
N VAL A 44 1.81 5.19 7.01
CA VAL A 44 1.33 4.86 5.66
C VAL A 44 -0.14 5.22 5.51
N TRP A 45 -0.51 5.62 4.30
CA TRP A 45 -1.89 5.82 3.89
C TRP A 45 -2.32 4.63 3.05
N ILE A 46 -3.44 4.01 3.42
CA ILE A 46 -4.02 2.88 2.70
C ILE A 46 -5.36 3.31 2.14
N GLU A 47 -5.57 3.14 0.86
CA GLU A 47 -6.81 3.46 0.16
C GLU A 47 -7.31 2.25 -0.65
N GLY A 48 -8.60 1.97 -0.62
CA GLY A 48 -9.26 0.91 -1.37
C GLY A 48 -10.45 1.48 -2.15
N GLY A 49 -10.37 1.46 -3.48
CA GLY A 49 -11.42 2.05 -4.31
C GLY A 49 -11.59 3.57 -4.11
N GLU A 50 -12.81 4.07 -4.29
CA GLU A 50 -13.09 5.53 -4.29
C GLU A 50 -13.38 6.12 -2.89
N GLU A 51 -13.73 5.30 -1.90
CA GLU A 51 -14.34 5.80 -0.64
C GLU A 51 -13.62 5.39 0.65
N ASP A 52 -12.85 4.29 0.66
CA ASP A 52 -12.23 3.79 1.87
C ASP A 52 -10.76 4.17 1.94
N ALA A 53 -10.39 5.04 2.87
CA ALA A 53 -9.00 5.39 3.12
C ALA A 53 -8.69 5.53 4.62
N MET A 54 -7.49 5.10 5.02
CA MET A 54 -7.06 5.12 6.41
C MET A 54 -5.56 5.41 6.57
N GLU A 55 -5.26 6.13 7.64
CA GLU A 55 -3.89 6.36 8.12
C GLU A 55 -3.49 5.24 9.10
N VAL A 56 -2.31 4.66 8.90
CA VAL A 56 -1.82 3.51 9.67
C VAL A 56 -0.36 3.70 10.07
N SER A 57 -0.04 3.34 11.31
CA SER A 57 1.36 3.20 11.72
C SER A 57 2.01 2.06 10.93
N GLU A 58 3.13 2.34 10.27
CA GLU A 58 3.90 1.37 9.48
C GLU A 58 4.29 0.16 10.34
N GLN A 59 4.74 0.39 11.57
CA GLN A 59 5.11 -0.69 12.49
C GLN A 59 3.93 -1.63 12.81
N LYS A 60 2.73 -1.07 12.99
CA LYS A 60 1.52 -1.87 13.24
C LYS A 60 1.12 -2.67 12.01
N LEU A 61 1.22 -2.08 10.82
CA LEU A 61 0.95 -2.77 9.57
C LEU A 61 1.93 -3.94 9.37
N ILE A 62 3.23 -3.72 9.55
CA ILE A 62 4.26 -4.77 9.45
C ILE A 62 3.98 -5.90 10.42
N ALA A 63 3.66 -5.59 11.68
CA ALA A 63 3.36 -6.60 12.69
C ALA A 63 2.13 -7.44 12.30
N ALA A 64 1.06 -6.80 11.81
CA ALA A 64 -0.16 -7.48 11.37
C ALA A 64 0.11 -8.38 10.15
N LEU A 65 0.85 -7.90 9.15
CA LEU A 65 1.19 -8.67 7.95
C LEU A 65 2.05 -9.91 8.27
N ARG A 66 3.04 -9.76 9.17
CA ARG A 66 3.86 -10.88 9.64
C ARG A 66 3.01 -11.92 10.36
N GLN A 67 2.19 -11.48 11.31
CA GLN A 67 1.30 -12.38 12.04
C GLN A 67 0.34 -13.13 11.10
N PHE A 68 -0.20 -12.43 10.09
CA PHE A 68 -1.06 -13.03 9.09
C PHE A 68 -0.33 -14.10 8.28
N TYR A 69 0.90 -13.83 7.81
CA TYR A 69 1.72 -14.79 7.08
C TYR A 69 2.03 -16.03 7.93
N ASP A 70 2.53 -15.84 9.15
CA ASP A 70 2.88 -16.92 10.08
C ASP A 70 1.68 -17.79 10.47
N SER A 71 0.46 -17.25 10.39
CA SER A 71 -0.77 -18.00 10.72
C SER A 71 -1.29 -18.84 9.55
N ASN A 72 -0.79 -18.61 8.33
CA ASN A 72 -1.32 -19.24 7.11
C ASN A 72 -0.28 -20.09 6.35
N PHE A 73 1.00 -20.04 6.72
CA PHE A 73 2.10 -20.78 6.09
C PHE A 73 3.07 -21.33 7.15
#